data_AF-A0A1B6IRW7-F1
#
_entry.id   AF-A0A1B6IRW7-F1
#
_cell.length_a   1.000
_cell.length_b   1.000
_cell.length_c   1.000
_cell.angle_alpha   90.00
_cell.angle_beta   90.00
_cell.angle_gamma   90.00
#
_symmetry.space_group_name_H-M   'P 1'
#
loop_
_entity.id
_entity.type
_entity.pdbx_description
1 polymer ?
#
loop_
_entity_poly.entity_id
_entity_poly.type
_entity_poly.pdbx_seq_one_letter_code
_entity_poly.pdbx_strand_id
1 'polypeptide(L)'
;PLDRTREEMSPGEREVDSFFSDSDKLKKLIDFLSLEEKKGKDKFNGMHFVLFKNLFRNHGDQYMELFKPHLERLIADKHESNQRCASEIISGLIRGAKHWPYDKVDSFFSDSDKLKKLIDFLSLEEKKGKDKFNGMHFVLFKNLFRNHGDQYM
;
A
#
# COMPACT_ATOMS: atom_id res chain seq x y z
N PRO A 1 13.18 -3.70 -14.58
CA PRO A 1 14.15 -3.45 -13.49
C PRO A 1 13.58 -2.44 -12.50
N LEU A 2 13.69 -2.69 -11.19
CA LEU A 2 13.38 -1.72 -10.15
C LEU A 2 14.56 -0.76 -9.95
N ASP A 3 14.32 0.35 -9.23
CA ASP A 3 15.35 1.30 -8.80
C ASP A 3 16.17 1.90 -9.96
N ARG A 4 15.50 2.05 -11.11
CA ARG A 4 16.05 2.71 -12.31
C ARG A 4 16.29 4.18 -12.04
N THR A 5 17.36 4.73 -12.62
CA THR A 5 17.56 6.17 -12.61
C THR A 5 16.52 6.84 -13.51
N ARG A 6 16.28 8.13 -13.30
CA ARG A 6 15.29 8.88 -14.09
C ARG A 6 15.60 8.87 -15.58
N GLU A 7 16.86 8.75 -15.95
CA GLU A 7 17.33 8.68 -17.34
C GLU A 7 16.91 7.38 -18.02
N GLU A 8 16.87 6.28 -17.27
CA GLU A 8 16.49 4.94 -17.75
C GLU A 8 14.96 4.74 -17.81
N MET A 9 14.19 5.68 -17.26
CA MET A 9 12.73 5.66 -17.30
C MET A 9 12.21 6.14 -18.65
N SER A 10 11.18 5.47 -19.16
CA SER A 10 10.41 5.93 -20.31
C SER A 10 9.71 7.28 -20.02
N PRO A 11 9.30 8.04 -21.04
CA PRO A 11 8.61 9.31 -20.82
C PRO A 11 7.40 9.20 -19.89
N GLY A 12 6.59 8.13 -20.03
CA GLY A 12 5.45 7.90 -19.14
C GLY A 12 5.83 7.60 -17.69
N GLU A 13 6.91 6.84 -17.47
CA GLU A 13 7.40 6.54 -16.12
C GLU A 13 7.96 7.78 -15.43
N ARG A 14 8.59 8.70 -16.19
CA ARG A 14 9.09 9.98 -15.66
C ARG A 14 7.97 10.89 -15.18
N GLU A 15 6.81 10.88 -15.84
CA GLU A 15 5.64 11.64 -15.39
C GLU A 15 5.08 11.07 -14.08
N VAL A 16 5.02 9.73 -13.97
CA VAL A 16 4.63 9.05 -12.73
C VAL A 16 5.60 9.38 -11.60
N ASP A 17 6.91 9.26 -11.85
CA ASP A 17 7.94 9.64 -10.89
C ASP A 17 7.82 11.12 -10.46
N SER A 18 7.69 12.03 -11.43
CA SER A 18 7.54 13.47 -11.15
C SER A 18 6.26 13.80 -10.38
N PHE A 19 5.24 12.94 -10.42
CA PHE A 19 4.02 13.08 -9.63
C PHE A 19 4.20 12.54 -8.20
N PHE A 20 4.71 11.33 -8.05
CA PHE A 20 4.79 10.65 -6.75
C PHE A 20 5.99 11.08 -5.90
N SER A 21 7.01 11.68 -6.51
CA SER A 21 8.13 12.34 -5.83
C SER A 21 7.79 13.75 -5.31
N ASP A 22 6.63 14.29 -5.65
CA ASP A 22 6.14 15.60 -5.21
C ASP A 22 5.17 15.43 -4.01
N SER A 23 5.62 15.85 -2.83
CA SER A 23 4.86 15.68 -1.58
C SER A 23 3.50 16.38 -1.60
N ASP A 24 3.37 17.51 -2.28
CA ASP A 24 2.11 18.27 -2.34
C ASP A 24 1.10 17.60 -3.25
N LYS A 25 1.55 17.06 -4.40
CA LYS A 25 0.70 16.26 -5.29
C LYS A 25 0.27 14.96 -4.62
N LEU A 26 1.20 14.28 -3.96
CA LEU A 26 0.88 13.06 -3.22
C LEU A 26 -0.15 13.32 -2.12
N LYS A 27 0.06 14.38 -1.33
CA LYS A 27 -0.89 14.78 -0.28
C LYS A 27 -2.28 15.03 -0.86
N LYS A 28 -2.38 15.81 -1.94
CA LYS A 28 -3.66 16.11 -2.61
C LYS A 28 -4.34 14.85 -3.11
N LEU A 29 -3.58 13.92 -3.71
CA LEU A 29 -4.11 12.63 -4.15
C LEU A 29 -4.66 11.83 -2.98
N ILE A 30 -3.90 11.69 -1.89
CA ILE A 30 -4.33 10.90 -0.73
C ILE A 30 -5.55 11.53 -0.07
N ASP A 31 -5.55 12.85 0.13
CA ASP A 31 -6.67 13.57 0.73
C ASP A 31 -7.94 13.42 -0.13
N PHE A 32 -7.79 13.41 -1.47
CA PHE A 32 -8.91 13.14 -2.39
C PHE A 32 -9.43 11.70 -2.29
N LEU A 33 -8.54 10.70 -2.30
CA LEU A 33 -8.92 9.28 -2.25
C LEU A 33 -9.52 8.86 -0.90
N SER A 34 -9.25 9.63 0.16
CA SER A 34 -9.78 9.40 1.51
C SER A 34 -11.11 10.11 1.77
N LEU A 35 -11.63 10.90 0.82
CA LEU A 35 -12.96 11.47 0.92
C LEU A 35 -14.03 10.38 0.97
N GLU A 36 -15.06 10.62 1.77
CA GLU A 36 -16.26 9.79 1.82
C GLU A 36 -17.22 10.25 0.72
N GLU A 37 -17.53 9.37 -0.24
CA GLU A 37 -18.48 9.68 -1.32
C GLU A 37 -19.92 9.44 -0.86
N LYS A 38 -20.15 8.34 -0.14
CA LYS A 38 -21.46 7.95 0.38
C LYS A 38 -21.33 7.45 1.80
N LYS A 39 -21.91 8.22 2.73
CA LYS A 39 -21.85 7.94 4.17
C LYS A 39 -22.14 6.47 4.51
N GLY A 40 -21.15 5.76 5.04
CA GLY A 40 -21.25 4.35 5.46
C GLY A 40 -21.51 3.33 4.34
N LYS A 41 -21.42 3.72 3.06
CA LYS A 41 -21.62 2.81 1.91
C LYS A 41 -20.37 2.60 1.08
N ASP A 42 -19.33 3.39 1.31
CA ASP A 42 -18.07 3.23 0.61
C ASP A 42 -17.45 1.87 0.92
N LYS A 43 -17.01 1.20 -0.14
CA LYS A 43 -16.35 -0.10 -0.08
C LYS A 43 -14.96 0.02 -0.66
N PHE A 44 -14.11 -0.93 -0.31
CA PHE A 44 -12.79 -1.08 -0.91
C PHE A 44 -12.85 -0.96 -2.44
N ASN A 45 -12.11 0.00 -2.99
CA ASN A 45 -12.09 0.27 -4.41
C ASN A 45 -10.97 -0.50 -5.10
N GLY A 46 -11.35 -1.48 -5.93
CA GLY A 46 -10.41 -2.31 -6.69
C GLY A 46 -9.54 -1.51 -7.66
N MET A 47 -10.01 -0.37 -8.18
CA MET A 47 -9.23 0.47 -9.08
C MET A 47 -8.12 1.23 -8.34
N HIS A 48 -8.41 1.75 -7.15
CA HIS A 48 -7.38 2.38 -6.31
C HIS A 48 -6.33 1.36 -5.89
N PHE A 49 -6.75 0.16 -5.48
CA PHE A 49 -5.84 -0.93 -5.22
C PHE A 49 -4.93 -1.24 -6.43
N VAL A 50 -5.49 -1.34 -7.64
CA VAL A 50 -4.71 -1.63 -8.86
C VAL A 50 -3.72 -0.51 -9.17
N LEU A 51 -4.10 0.76 -8.96
CA LEU A 51 -3.20 1.91 -9.08
C LEU A 51 -1.97 1.74 -8.19
N PHE A 52 -2.17 1.58 -6.89
CA PHE A 52 -1.06 1.43 -5.94
C PHE A 52 -0.26 0.15 -6.17
N LYS A 53 -0.92 -0.97 -6.50
CA LYS A 53 -0.24 -2.21 -6.88
C LYS A 53 0.73 -1.99 -8.03
N ASN A 54 0.31 -1.30 -9.09
CA ASN A 54 1.16 -1.06 -10.25
C ASN A 54 2.26 -0.03 -9.95
N LEU A 55 1.97 0.98 -9.12
CA LEU A 55 2.97 1.94 -8.65
C LEU A 55 4.13 1.22 -7.96
N PHE A 56 3.84 0.47 -6.89
CA PHE A 56 4.86 -0.24 -6.12
C PHE A 56 5.50 -1.38 -6.91
N ARG A 57 4.79 -2.05 -7.81
CA ARG A 57 5.38 -3.04 -8.73
C ARG A 57 6.45 -2.43 -9.65
N ASN A 58 6.18 -1.24 -10.19
CA ASN A 58 7.04 -0.64 -11.22
C ASN A 58 8.17 0.23 -10.63
N HIS A 59 7.93 0.84 -9.47
CA HIS A 59 8.83 1.81 -8.83
C HIS A 59 9.43 1.33 -7.50
N GLY A 60 9.03 0.17 -6.99
CA GLY A 60 9.59 -0.33 -5.73
C GLY A 60 9.08 0.46 -4.53
N ASP A 61 9.94 0.63 -3.53
CA ASP A 61 9.67 1.30 -2.25
C ASP A 61 10.15 2.76 -2.21
N GLN A 62 10.62 3.32 -3.34
CA GLN A 62 11.26 4.64 -3.37
C GLN A 62 10.38 5.78 -2.83
N TYR A 63 9.06 5.66 -2.93
CA TYR A 63 8.12 6.67 -2.43
C TYR A 63 7.68 6.42 -0.98
N MET A 64 8.14 5.33 -0.34
CA MET A 64 7.59 4.88 0.93
C MET A 64 7.77 5.89 2.07
N GLU A 65 8.89 6.62 2.08
CA GLU A 65 9.14 7.69 3.06
C GLU A 65 8.13 8.84 2.93
N LEU A 66 7.65 9.12 1.72
CA LEU A 66 6.59 10.11 1.48
C LEU A 66 5.21 9.56 1.88
N PHE A 67 4.93 8.28 1.61
CA PHE A 67 3.66 7.64 1.98
C PHE A 67 3.49 7.43 3.49
N LYS A 68 4.59 7.14 4.22
CA LYS A 68 4.56 6.78 5.64
C LYS A 68 3.76 7.74 6.53
N PRO A 69 4.03 9.06 6.55
CA PRO A 69 3.27 9.99 7.41
C PRO A 69 1.78 10.04 7.07
N HIS A 70 1.42 9.87 5.79
CA HIS A 70 0.03 9.82 5.37
C HIS A 70 -0.67 8.54 5.83
N LEU A 71 -0.01 7.38 5.71
CA LEU A 71 -0.56 6.12 6.16
C LEU A 71 -0.73 6.08 7.67
N GLU A 72 0.25 6.54 8.45
CA GLU A 72 0.12 6.62 9.91
C GLU A 72 -1.06 7.51 10.32
N ARG A 73 -1.23 8.66 9.64
CA ARG A 73 -2.39 9.55 9.86
C ARG A 73 -3.71 8.85 9.53
N LEU A 74 -3.82 8.19 8.38
CA LEU A 74 -5.06 7.55 7.93
C LEU A 74 -5.46 6.36 8.81
N ILE A 75 -4.48 5.58 9.28
CA ILE A 75 -4.69 4.42 10.16
C ILE A 75 -5.15 4.85 11.55
N ALA A 76 -4.58 5.93 12.08
CA ALA A 76 -4.93 6.46 13.40
C ALA A 76 -6.31 7.16 13.42
N ASP A 77 -6.87 7.46 12.25
CA ASP A 77 -8.15 8.15 12.12
C ASP A 77 -9.33 7.22 12.47
N LYS A 78 -10.43 7.80 12.97
CA LYS A 78 -11.68 7.09 13.29
C LYS A 78 -12.63 6.97 12.10
N HIS A 79 -12.43 7.77 11.05
CA HIS A 79 -13.26 7.75 9.86
C HIS A 79 -13.00 6.50 9.00
N GLU A 80 -14.06 5.75 8.71
CA GLU A 80 -13.97 4.54 7.89
C GLU A 80 -13.40 4.82 6.48
N SER A 81 -13.66 6.00 5.90
CA SER A 81 -13.12 6.38 4.59
C SER A 81 -11.59 6.49 4.59
N ASN A 82 -11.01 6.98 5.69
CA ASN A 82 -9.56 7.10 5.86
C ASN A 82 -8.92 5.72 6.04
N GLN A 83 -9.53 4.85 6.87
CA GLN A 83 -9.10 3.46 7.05
C GLN A 83 -9.22 2.64 5.76
N ARG A 84 -10.29 2.86 4.97
CA ARG A 84 -10.46 2.27 3.63
C ARG A 84 -9.33 2.70 2.70
N CYS A 85 -9.04 3.99 2.62
CA CYS A 85 -7.96 4.52 1.77
C CYS A 85 -6.60 3.93 2.16
N ALA A 86 -6.28 3.88 3.45
CA ALA A 86 -5.07 3.21 3.95
C ALA A 86 -5.03 1.74 3.52
N SER A 87 -6.15 1.02 3.66
CA SER A 87 -6.25 -0.39 3.28
C SER A 87 -5.97 -0.62 1.80
N GLU A 88 -6.48 0.25 0.91
CA GLU A 88 -6.26 0.20 -0.54
C GLU A 88 -4.78 0.39 -0.90
N ILE A 89 -4.11 1.36 -0.27
CA ILE A 89 -2.69 1.66 -0.48
C ILE A 89 -1.82 0.50 0.01
N ILE A 90 -2.01 0.05 1.25
CA ILE A 90 -1.17 -0.99 1.87
C ILE A 90 -1.39 -2.33 1.15
N SER A 91 -2.63 -2.65 0.75
CA SER A 91 -2.90 -3.81 -0.08
C SER A 91 -2.16 -3.71 -1.42
N GLY A 92 -2.15 -2.54 -2.05
CA GLY A 92 -1.39 -2.28 -3.26
C GLY A 92 0.11 -2.52 -3.07
N LEU A 93 0.68 -1.97 -2.01
CA LEU A 93 2.09 -2.13 -1.63
C LEU A 93 2.49 -3.60 -1.51
N ILE A 94 1.79 -4.36 -0.66
CA ILE A 94 2.09 -5.78 -0.42
C ILE A 94 1.98 -6.59 -1.72
N ARG A 95 1.00 -6.26 -2.58
CA ARG A 95 0.80 -6.96 -3.86
C ARG A 95 1.78 -6.54 -4.93
N GLY A 96 2.26 -5.30 -4.91
CA GLY A 96 3.34 -4.82 -5.77
C GLY A 96 4.68 -5.47 -5.40
N ALA A 97 4.94 -5.59 -4.10
CA ALA A 97 6.17 -6.15 -3.53
C ALA A 97 6.42 -7.61 -3.91
N LYS A 98 5.36 -8.38 -4.26
CA LYS A 98 5.49 -9.75 -4.82
C LYS A 98 6.44 -9.83 -6.02
N HIS A 99 6.60 -8.73 -6.76
CA HIS A 99 7.44 -8.69 -7.97
C HIS A 99 8.84 -8.14 -7.72
N TRP A 100 9.20 -7.85 -6.47
CA TRP A 100 10.51 -7.32 -6.13
C TRP A 100 11.53 -8.46 -5.99
N PRO A 101 12.84 -8.18 -6.15
CA PRO A 101 13.90 -9.10 -5.77
C PRO A 101 13.78 -9.48 -4.29
N TYR A 102 14.14 -10.72 -3.96
CA TYR A 102 14.05 -11.25 -2.60
C TYR A 102 14.75 -10.35 -1.57
N ASP A 103 15.99 -9.92 -1.85
CA ASP A 103 16.76 -9.07 -0.92
C ASP A 103 16.05 -7.75 -0.59
N LYS A 104 15.32 -7.19 -1.56
CA LYS A 104 14.54 -5.96 -1.36
C LYS A 104 13.29 -6.22 -0.54
N VAL A 105 12.59 -7.32 -0.79
CA VAL A 105 11.47 -7.77 0.04
C VAL A 105 11.97 -7.99 1.47
N ASP A 106 13.02 -8.78 1.66
CA ASP A 106 13.56 -9.10 2.97
C ASP A 106 14.00 -7.84 3.72
N SER A 107 14.76 -6.94 3.09
CA SER A 107 15.15 -5.66 3.69
C SER A 107 13.93 -4.81 4.07
N PHE A 108 12.93 -4.73 3.20
CA PHE A 108 11.71 -3.94 3.44
C PHE A 108 10.89 -4.50 4.60
N PHE A 109 10.69 -5.83 4.65
CA PHE A 109 9.87 -6.52 5.65
C PHE A 109 10.59 -6.77 6.99
N SER A 110 11.92 -6.84 6.99
CA SER A 110 12.75 -6.94 8.19
C SER A 110 12.85 -5.61 8.96
N ASP A 111 12.56 -4.48 8.31
CA ASP A 111 12.38 -3.19 8.99
C ASP A 111 11.06 -3.19 9.78
N SER A 112 11.12 -3.75 10.98
CA SER A 112 9.97 -4.01 11.86
C SER A 112 9.16 -2.75 12.15
N ASP A 113 9.78 -1.58 12.16
CA ASP A 113 9.12 -0.34 12.52
C ASP A 113 8.31 0.25 11.37
N LYS A 114 8.71 0.01 10.12
CA LYS A 114 7.99 0.51 8.94
C LYS A 114 6.69 -0.25 8.66
N LEU A 115 6.66 -1.55 8.96
CA LEU A 115 5.57 -2.43 8.51
C LEU A 115 4.67 -2.97 9.60
N LYS A 116 5.16 -3.14 10.83
CA LYS A 116 4.37 -3.78 11.89
C LYS A 116 3.02 -3.09 12.12
N LYS A 117 3.01 -1.76 12.21
CA LYS A 117 1.78 -0.98 12.33
C LYS A 117 0.82 -1.16 11.13
N LEU A 118 1.37 -1.26 9.91
CA LEU A 118 0.58 -1.40 8.68
C LEU A 118 -0.05 -2.79 8.57
N ILE A 119 0.71 -3.84 8.93
CA ILE A 119 0.26 -5.23 8.93
C ILE A 119 -0.77 -5.46 10.04
N ASP A 120 -0.52 -4.94 11.24
CA ASP A 120 -1.43 -5.02 12.37
C ASP A 120 -2.77 -4.34 12.02
N PHE A 121 -2.71 -3.17 11.38
CA PHE A 121 -3.90 -2.48 10.88
C PHE A 121 -4.70 -3.34 9.89
N LEU A 122 -4.05 -3.89 8.85
CA LEU A 122 -4.75 -4.73 7.88
C LEU A 122 -5.36 -5.98 8.53
N SER A 123 -4.67 -6.58 9.49
CA SER A 123 -5.14 -7.75 10.24
C SER A 123 -6.36 -7.43 11.11
N LEU A 124 -6.46 -6.20 11.64
CA LEU A 124 -7.63 -5.72 12.38
C LEU A 124 -8.81 -5.44 11.44
N GLU A 125 -8.57 -4.80 10.29
CA GLU A 125 -9.61 -4.54 9.29
C GLU A 125 -10.14 -5.84 8.67
N GLU A 126 -9.29 -6.85 8.48
CA GLU A 126 -9.72 -8.19 8.06
C GLU A 126 -10.70 -8.81 9.06
N LYS A 127 -10.43 -8.69 10.37
CA LYS A 127 -11.32 -9.19 11.43
C LYS A 127 -12.67 -8.46 11.45
N LYS A 128 -12.69 -7.16 11.13
CA LYS A 128 -13.91 -6.36 10.99
C LYS A 128 -14.68 -6.66 9.69
N GLY A 129 -14.00 -7.17 8.67
CA GLY A 129 -14.45 -7.16 7.27
C GLY A 129 -14.73 -8.52 6.61
N LYS A 130 -15.09 -9.58 7.36
CA LYS A 130 -15.38 -10.92 6.79
C LYS A 130 -16.37 -10.94 5.60
N ASP A 131 -17.17 -9.89 5.40
CA ASP A 131 -18.11 -9.76 4.28
C ASP A 131 -17.67 -8.81 3.15
N LYS A 132 -16.55 -8.07 3.29
CA LYS A 132 -16.17 -6.99 2.34
C LYS A 132 -14.93 -7.28 1.48
N PHE A 133 -14.06 -8.22 1.86
CA PHE A 133 -12.89 -8.60 1.07
C PHE A 133 -13.16 -9.87 0.25
N ASN A 134 -13.27 -9.74 -1.07
CA ASN A 134 -13.43 -10.90 -1.97
C ASN A 134 -12.31 -11.93 -1.76
N GLY A 135 -12.68 -13.20 -1.57
CA GLY A 135 -11.83 -14.30 -1.06
C GLY A 135 -10.53 -14.62 -1.82
N MET A 136 -10.29 -14.02 -2.99
CA MET A 136 -9.04 -14.19 -3.74
C MET A 136 -7.91 -13.29 -3.23
N HIS A 137 -8.23 -12.18 -2.55
CA HIS A 137 -7.24 -11.35 -1.85
C HIS A 137 -6.74 -11.99 -0.55
N PHE A 138 -7.61 -12.75 0.12
CA PHE A 138 -7.40 -13.39 1.42
C PHE A 138 -6.33 -14.50 1.40
N VAL A 139 -6.35 -15.40 0.41
CA VAL A 139 -5.44 -16.56 0.35
C VAL A 139 -3.98 -16.13 0.16
N LEU A 140 -3.76 -15.11 -0.66
CA LEU A 140 -2.41 -14.65 -0.96
C LEU A 140 -1.84 -13.73 0.13
N PHE A 141 -2.68 -13.02 0.88
CA PHE A 141 -2.26 -12.27 2.07
C PHE A 141 -1.75 -13.24 3.14
N LYS A 142 -2.53 -14.30 3.45
CA LYS A 142 -2.08 -15.38 4.31
C LYS A 142 -0.79 -16.04 3.81
N ASN A 143 -0.66 -16.31 2.51
CA ASN A 143 0.53 -17.00 2.01
C ASN A 143 1.79 -16.12 1.97
N LEU A 144 1.68 -14.80 1.83
CA LEU A 144 2.84 -13.91 1.95
C LEU A 144 3.32 -13.80 3.40
N PHE A 145 2.41 -13.65 4.36
CA PHE A 145 2.78 -13.45 5.78
C PHE A 145 3.01 -14.74 6.56
N ARG A 146 2.41 -15.86 6.16
CA ARG A 146 2.64 -17.16 6.81
C ARG A 146 4.06 -17.68 6.58
N ASN A 147 4.68 -17.35 5.46
CA ASN A 147 6.09 -17.69 5.20
C ASN A 147 7.09 -16.79 5.94
N HIS A 148 6.68 -15.60 6.39
CA HIS A 148 7.52 -14.70 7.19
C HIS A 148 7.23 -14.75 8.71
N GLY A 149 6.04 -15.21 9.11
CA GLY A 149 5.63 -15.30 10.52
C GLY A 149 6.26 -16.46 11.29
N ASP A 150 6.74 -17.50 10.59
CA ASP A 150 7.34 -18.68 11.22
C ASP A 150 8.86 -18.53 11.47
N GLN A 151 9.46 -17.37 11.17
CA GLN A 151 10.88 -17.07 11.47
C GLN A 151 11.08 -16.10 12.65
N TYR A 152 10.00 -15.55 13.23
CA TYR A 152 10.07 -14.57 14.32
C TYR A 152 9.15 -14.88 15.51
N MET A 153 8.81 -16.16 15.71
CA MET A 153 8.22 -16.71 16.93
C MET A 153 9.18 -17.74 17.55
#